data_AF-A0A1H8RYG0-F1
#
_entry.id   AF-A0A1H8RYG0-F1
#
_cell.length_a   1.000
_cell.length_b   1.000
_cell.length_c   1.000
_cell.angle_alpha   90.00
_cell.angle_beta   90.00
_cell.angle_gamma   90.00
#
_symmetry.space_group_name_H-M   'P 1'
#
loop_
_entity.id
_entity.type
_entity.pdbx_description
1 polymer ?
#
loop_
_entity_poly.entity_id
_entity_poly.type
_entity_poly.pdbx_seq_one_letter_code
_entity_poly.pdbx_strand_id
1 'polypeptide(L)'
;MNDAALQVKWQDYLFLTEEMKKFLQKNELDMFLSLLDQREAIQKEIQAAKEDHPFYVSTEGRALLCNIQQANQAMMMSFQMVFNGLRKRENISNAYEGMVSVTGTFLNRNT
;
A
#
# COMPACT_ATOMS: atom_id res chain seq x y z
N MET A 1 20.74 -6.31 -18.37
CA MET A 1 20.76 -6.84 -16.99
C MET A 1 21.03 -8.33 -17.07
N ASN A 2 21.82 -8.90 -16.15
CA ASN A 2 22.05 -10.35 -16.07
C ASN A 2 21.07 -10.99 -15.06
N ASP A 3 21.02 -12.32 -15.02
CA ASP A 3 20.09 -13.10 -14.17
C ASP A 3 20.17 -12.71 -12.69
N ALA A 4 21.39 -12.63 -12.14
CA ALA A 4 21.60 -12.27 -10.74
C ALA A 4 21.10 -10.86 -10.42
N ALA A 5 21.35 -9.87 -11.30
CA ALA A 5 20.87 -8.51 -11.08
C ALA A 5 19.34 -8.42 -11.19
N LEU A 6 18.71 -9.14 -12.12
CA LEU A 6 17.25 -9.18 -12.24
C LEU A 6 16.62 -9.83 -11.00
N GLN A 7 17.22 -10.92 -10.49
CA GLN A 7 16.78 -11.58 -9.27
C GLN A 7 16.86 -10.65 -8.05
N VAL A 8 17.97 -9.92 -7.88
CA VAL A 8 18.12 -8.95 -6.80
C VAL A 8 17.02 -7.87 -6.88
N LYS A 9 16.73 -7.34 -8.07
CA LYS A 9 15.67 -6.35 -8.25
C LYS A 9 14.29 -6.89 -7.85
N TRP A 10 13.99 -8.14 -8.20
CA TRP A 10 12.74 -8.77 -7.76
C TRP A 10 12.70 -9.05 -6.25
N GLN A 11 13.84 -9.36 -5.63
CA GLN A 11 13.95 -9.51 -4.17
C GLN A 11 13.74 -8.18 -3.45
N ASP A 12 14.35 -7.10 -3.94
CA ASP A 12 14.14 -5.75 -3.42
C ASP A 12 12.68 -5.33 -3.55
N TYR A 13 12.05 -5.63 -4.69
CA TYR A 13 10.63 -5.38 -4.92
C TYR A 13 9.73 -6.13 -3.92
N LEU A 14 10.04 -7.39 -3.66
CA LEU A 14 9.33 -8.20 -2.67
C LEU A 14 9.48 -7.59 -1.27
N PHE A 15 10.72 -7.26 -0.88
CA PHE A 15 11.03 -6.65 0.41
C PHE A 15 10.25 -5.34 0.61
N LEU A 16 10.27 -4.44 -0.36
CA LEU A 16 9.51 -3.19 -0.30
C LEU A 16 8.00 -3.44 -0.15
N THR A 17 7.46 -4.43 -0.85
CA THR A 17 6.04 -4.79 -0.76
C THR A 17 5.66 -5.26 0.66
N GLU A 18 6.52 -6.04 1.30
CA GLU A 18 6.32 -6.50 2.68
C GLU A 18 6.45 -5.35 3.70
N GLU A 19 7.43 -4.47 3.52
CA GLU A 19 7.61 -3.29 4.36
C GLU A 19 6.41 -2.33 4.23
N MET A 20 5.95 -2.06 3.00
CA MET A 20 4.75 -1.27 2.74
C MET A 20 3.55 -1.78 3.53
N LYS A 21 3.34 -3.11 3.56
CA LYS A 21 2.28 -3.73 4.36
C LYS A 21 2.45 -3.43 5.87
N LYS A 22 3.68 -3.51 6.40
CA LYS A 22 3.96 -3.20 7.82
C LYS A 22 3.62 -1.75 8.16
N PHE A 23 4.00 -0.80 7.30
CA PHE A 23 3.72 0.62 7.52
C PHE A 23 2.22 0.94 7.39
N LEU A 24 1.49 0.26 6.49
CA LEU A 24 0.03 0.34 6.45
C LEU A 24 -0.61 -0.10 7.77
N GLN A 25 -0.16 -1.22 8.33
CA GLN A 25 -0.69 -1.73 9.60
C GLN A 25 -0.39 -0.81 10.80
N LYS A 26 0.73 -0.07 10.74
CA LYS A 26 1.10 0.95 11.72
C LYS A 26 0.43 2.31 11.49
N ASN A 27 -0.35 2.45 10.42
CA ASN A 27 -0.97 3.71 10.01
C ASN A 27 0.05 4.83 9.67
N GLU A 28 1.30 4.47 9.35
CA GLU A 28 2.40 5.37 9.00
C GLU A 28 2.38 5.63 7.48
N LEU A 29 1.38 6.40 7.03
CA LEU A 29 1.09 6.57 5.59
C LEU A 29 2.20 7.30 4.81
N ASP A 30 2.89 8.27 5.43
CA ASP A 30 3.98 8.99 4.77
C ASP A 30 5.15 8.05 4.39
N MET A 31 5.46 7.10 5.29
CA MET A 31 6.47 6.09 5.03
C MET A 31 6.00 5.09 3.96
N PHE A 32 4.73 4.69 4.01
CA PHE A 32 4.13 3.86 2.95
C PHE A 32 4.27 4.52 1.56
N LEU A 33 3.95 5.81 1.44
CA LEU A 33 4.08 6.56 0.19
C LEU A 33 5.54 6.63 -0.28
N SER A 34 6.47 6.88 0.66
CA SER A 34 7.90 6.90 0.35
C SER A 34 8.43 5.55 -0.17
N LEU A 35 7.91 4.44 0.34
CA LEU A 35 8.25 3.09 -0.15
C LEU A 35 7.56 2.77 -1.48
N LEU A 36 6.35 3.29 -1.71
CA LEU A 36 5.65 3.13 -2.99
C LEU A 36 6.45 3.76 -4.13
N ASP A 37 6.98 4.97 -3.93
CA ASP A 37 7.82 5.66 -4.92
C ASP A 37 9.10 4.85 -5.24
N GLN A 38 9.76 4.31 -4.21
CA GLN A 38 10.93 3.44 -4.38
C GLN A 38 10.59 2.17 -5.16
N ARG A 39 9.45 1.54 -4.84
CA ARG A 39 8.97 0.33 -5.53
C ARG A 39 8.61 0.63 -6.99
N GLU A 40 8.07 1.79 -7.30
CA GLU A 40 7.79 2.22 -8.66
C GLU A 40 9.09 2.40 -9.49
N ALA A 41 10.14 2.96 -8.89
CA ALA A 41 11.44 3.06 -9.55
C ALA A 41 12.00 1.68 -9.92
N ILE A 42 11.95 0.71 -9.00
CA ILE A 42 12.39 -0.67 -9.27
C ILE A 42 11.51 -1.32 -10.35
N GLN A 43 10.19 -1.11 -10.33
CA GLN A 43 9.29 -1.61 -11.36
C GLN A 43 9.69 -1.12 -12.75
N LYS A 44 10.05 0.16 -12.89
CA LYS A 44 10.50 0.74 -14.17
C LYS A 44 11.81 0.11 -14.64
N GLU A 45 12.75 -0.12 -13.73
CA GLU A 45 14.01 -0.80 -14.05
C GLU A 45 13.80 -2.25 -14.50
N ILE A 46 12.88 -2.97 -13.84
CA ILE A 46 12.49 -4.33 -14.22
C ILE A 46 11.80 -4.33 -15.60
N GLN A 47 10.89 -3.40 -15.86
CA GLN A 47 10.20 -3.27 -17.16
C GLN A 47 11.16 -2.91 -18.31
N ALA A 48 12.25 -2.22 -18.01
CA ALA A 48 13.31 -1.97 -18.99
C ALA A 48 14.13 -3.23 -19.33
N ALA A 49 14.00 -4.31 -18.55
CA ALA A 49 14.57 -5.61 -18.89
C ALA A 49 13.75 -6.31 -19.98
N LYS A 50 14.40 -7.15 -20.79
CA LYS A 50 13.71 -7.95 -21.81
C LYS A 50 12.69 -8.89 -21.16
N GLU A 51 11.46 -8.89 -21.65
CA GLU A 51 10.38 -9.76 -21.14
C GLU A 51 10.69 -11.26 -21.28
N ASP A 52 11.47 -11.64 -22.30
CA ASP A 52 11.86 -13.04 -22.55
C ASP A 52 13.10 -13.49 -21.75
N HIS A 53 13.39 -12.85 -20.62
CA HIS A 53 14.57 -13.19 -19.84
C HIS A 53 14.48 -14.63 -19.26
N PRO A 54 15.52 -15.49 -19.39
CA PRO A 54 15.48 -16.89 -18.92
C PRO A 54 15.10 -17.06 -17.44
N PHE A 55 15.43 -16.06 -16.62
CA PHE A 55 14.99 -15.97 -15.23
C PHE A 55 13.48 -16.22 -15.02
N TYR A 56 12.60 -15.66 -15.87
CA TYR A 56 11.15 -15.76 -15.70
C TYR A 56 10.61 -17.19 -15.86
N VAL A 57 11.31 -18.04 -16.62
CA VAL A 57 10.92 -19.44 -16.81
C VAL A 57 11.62 -20.39 -15.85
N SER A 58 12.69 -19.94 -15.19
CA SER A 58 13.43 -20.72 -14.20
C SER A 58 12.57 -21.07 -12.97
N THR A 59 12.89 -22.18 -12.30
CA THR A 59 12.22 -22.60 -11.07
C THR A 59 12.32 -21.53 -9.97
N GLU A 60 13.51 -20.95 -9.81
CA GLU A 60 13.76 -19.91 -8.81
C GLU A 60 12.98 -18.62 -9.10
N GLY A 61 12.98 -18.17 -10.35
CA GLY A 61 12.23 -16.99 -10.77
C GLY A 61 10.72 -17.19 -10.60
N ARG A 62 10.18 -18.35 -10.98
CA ARG A 62 8.75 -18.66 -10.76
C ARG A 62 8.37 -18.67 -9.29
N ALA A 63 9.21 -19.25 -8.43
CA ALA A 63 8.97 -19.26 -6.99
C ALA A 63 8.96 -17.82 -6.42
N LEU A 64 9.93 -16.99 -6.82
CA LEU A 64 10.01 -15.60 -6.39
C LEU A 64 8.80 -14.78 -6.86
N LEU A 65 8.40 -14.92 -8.11
CA LEU A 65 7.22 -14.22 -8.66
C LEU A 65 5.92 -14.65 -7.97
N CYS A 66 5.80 -15.93 -7.60
CA CYS A 66 4.68 -16.41 -6.82
C CYS A 66 4.63 -15.75 -5.44
N ASN A 67 5.77 -15.64 -4.76
CA ASN A 67 5.87 -14.94 -3.47
C ASN A 67 5.48 -13.45 -3.60
N ILE A 68 5.94 -12.78 -4.66
CA ILE A 68 5.59 -11.38 -4.95
C ILE A 68 4.08 -11.24 -5.17
N GLN A 69 3.45 -12.15 -5.91
CA GLN A 69 2.01 -12.10 -6.14
C GLN A 69 1.23 -12.23 -4.81
N GLN A 70 1.64 -13.14 -3.94
CA GLN A 70 1.01 -13.32 -2.62
C GLN A 70 1.23 -12.09 -1.73
N ALA A 71 2.45 -11.54 -1.69
CA ALA A 71 2.77 -10.34 -0.93
C ALA A 71 1.96 -9.13 -1.39
N ASN A 72 1.85 -8.93 -2.72
CA ASN A 72 1.02 -7.87 -3.31
C ASN A 72 -0.44 -8.00 -2.89
N GLN A 73 -1.01 -9.20 -2.97
CA GLN A 73 -2.39 -9.45 -2.56
C GLN A 73 -2.60 -9.13 -1.08
N ALA A 74 -1.71 -9.58 -0.20
CA ALA A 74 -1.79 -9.31 1.23
C ALA A 74 -1.63 -7.81 1.57
N MET A 75 -0.75 -7.11 0.87
CA MET A 75 -0.57 -5.66 1.00
C MET A 75 -1.84 -4.92 0.57
N MET A 76 -2.42 -5.27 -0.59
CA MET A 76 -3.66 -4.66 -1.10
C MET A 76 -4.85 -4.88 -0.17
N MET A 77 -5.00 -6.08 0.40
CA MET A 77 -6.03 -6.34 1.41
C MET A 77 -5.84 -5.45 2.65
N SER A 78 -4.60 -5.29 3.10
CA SER A 78 -4.27 -4.42 4.24
C SER A 78 -4.60 -2.96 3.94
N PHE A 79 -4.26 -2.48 2.74
CA PHE A 79 -4.60 -1.15 2.27
C PHE A 79 -6.11 -0.90 2.29
N GLN A 80 -6.91 -1.82 1.73
CA GLN A 80 -8.37 -1.72 1.73
C GLN A 80 -8.95 -1.63 3.13
N MET A 81 -8.45 -2.43 4.08
CA MET A 81 -8.90 -2.39 5.48
C MET A 81 -8.61 -1.03 6.13
N VAL A 82 -7.38 -0.53 5.99
CA VAL A 82 -6.97 0.77 6.53
C VAL A 82 -7.79 1.90 5.93
N PHE A 83 -7.91 1.94 4.61
CA PHE A 83 -8.65 2.98 3.88
C PHE A 83 -10.14 3.00 4.24
N ASN A 84 -10.77 1.84 4.31
CA ASN A 84 -12.17 1.73 4.75
C ASN A 84 -12.34 2.20 6.20
N GLY A 85 -11.36 1.95 7.08
CA GLY A 85 -11.35 2.44 8.45
C GLY A 85 -11.20 3.96 8.57
N LEU A 86 -10.39 4.59 7.70
CA LEU A 86 -10.27 6.04 7.62
C LEU A 86 -11.57 6.69 7.16
N ARG A 87 -12.17 6.19 6.07
CA ARG A 87 -13.45 6.68 5.54
C ARG A 87 -14.59 6.58 6.55
N LYS A 88 -14.66 5.49 7.33
CA LYS A 88 -15.65 5.35 8.40
C LYS A 88 -15.46 6.40 9.50
N ARG A 89 -14.22 6.70 9.88
CA ARG A 89 -13.91 7.72 10.90
C ARG A 89 -14.30 9.13 10.44
N GLU A 90 -14.01 9.48 9.19
CA GLU A 90 -14.42 10.77 8.61
C GLU A 90 -15.95 10.93 8.62
N ASN A 91 -16.68 9.90 8.17
CA ASN A 91 -18.14 9.93 8.16
C ASN A 91 -18.75 10.10 9.57
N ILE A 92 -18.15 9.47 10.59
CA ILE A 92 -18.59 9.62 11.97
C ILE A 92 -18.26 11.02 12.49
N SER A 93 -17.06 11.54 12.23
CA SER A 93 -16.66 12.91 12.64
C SER A 93 -17.62 13.97 12.07
N ASN A 94 -17.93 13.87 10.77
CA ASN A 94 -18.87 14.78 10.09
C ASN A 94 -20.30 14.70 10.67
N ALA A 95 -20.74 13.50 11.09
CA ALA A 95 -22.05 13.33 11.72
C ALA A 95 -22.12 13.98 13.11
N TYR A 96 -21.04 13.95 13.89
CA TYR A 96 -20.97 14.62 15.19
C TYR A 96 -20.86 16.14 15.06
N GLU A 97 -20.07 16.68 14.12
CA GLU A 97 -20.08 18.12 13.82
C GLU A 97 -21.49 18.63 13.45
N GLY A 98 -22.23 17.83 12.66
CA GLY A 98 -23.62 18.09 12.33
C GLY A 98 -24.58 18.06 13.54
N MET A 99 -24.35 17.20 14.54
CA MET A 99 -25.17 17.16 15.76
C MET A 99 -24.81 18.26 16.77
N VAL A 100 -23.54 18.65 16.88
CA VAL A 100 -23.12 19.76 17.77
C VAL A 100 -23.73 21.09 17.28
N SER A 101 -23.85 21.27 15.96
CA SER A 101 -24.54 22.41 15.33
C SER A 101 -26.03 22.52 15.69
N VAL A 102 -26.76 21.40 15.84
CA VAL A 102 -28.20 21.40 16.13
C VAL A 102 -28.50 21.72 17.60
N THR A 103 -27.54 21.51 18.51
CA THR A 103 -27.77 21.69 19.95
C THR A 103 -27.54 23.13 20.43
N GLY A 104 -26.87 23.99 19.63
CA GLY A 104 -26.60 25.39 19.98
C GLY A 104 -27.79 26.34 19.83
N THR A 105 -28.80 25.97 19.03
CA THR A 105 -29.92 26.87 18.70
C THR A 105 -31.08 26.81 19.70
N PHE A 106 -31.12 25.80 20.58
CA PHE A 106 -32.19 25.65 21.58
C PHE A 106 -31.92 26.37 22.91
N LEU A 107 -30.71 26.87 23.15
CA LEU A 107 -30.34 27.53 24.41
C LEU A 107 -30.43 29.06 24.38
N ASN A 108 -30.81 29.68 23.27
CA ASN A 108 -30.93 31.15 23.17
C ASN A 108 -32.34 31.62 22.82
N ARG A 109 -33.30 31.31 23.70
CA ARG A 109 -34.63 31.91 23.65
C ARG A 109 -35.23 32.00 25.06
N ASN A 110 -34.64 32.85 25.88
CA ASN A 110 -35.28 33.63 26.96
C ASN A 110 -34.22 34.32 27.81
N THR A 111 -33.99 35.60 27.53
CA THR A 111 -33.87 36.72 28.49
C THR A 111 -33.80 38.01 27.70
#